data_AF-A0A967D5M0-F1
#
_entry.id   AF-A0A967D5M0-F1
#
_cell.length_a   1.000
_cell.length_b   1.000
_cell.length_c   1.000
_cell.angle_alpha   90.00
_cell.angle_beta   90.00
_cell.angle_gamma   90.00
#
_symmetry.space_group_name_H-M   'P 1'
#
loop_
_entity.id
_entity.type
_entity.pdbx_description
1 polymer ?
#
loop_
_entity_poly.entity_id
_entity_poly.type
_entity_poly.pdbx_seq_one_letter_code
_entity_poly.pdbx_strand_id
1 'polypeptide(L)'
;VDGDVPGDRSNDYSLVLHAALAGAGVALGWEHIVRELLDQGRLAAVGPVVETGIHFPLLSRRGRPLSPAAETLRTWILANAPG
;
A
#
# COMPACT_ATOMS: atom_id res chain seq x y z
N VAL A 1 -16.41 15.04 -16.58
CA VAL A 1 -15.69 16.30 -16.38
C VAL A 1 -14.21 15.96 -16.43
N ASP A 2 -13.62 16.01 -17.63
CA ASP A 2 -12.20 15.69 -17.81
C ASP A 2 -11.37 16.86 -17.30
N GLY A 3 -11.00 16.79 -16.02
CA GLY A 3 -10.13 17.76 -15.37
C GLY A 3 -8.68 17.38 -15.61
N ASP A 4 -8.11 17.82 -16.72
CA ASP A 4 -6.66 17.71 -16.92
C ASP A 4 -5.96 18.71 -15.99
N VAL A 5 -5.56 18.24 -14.82
CA VAL A 5 -4.71 19.00 -13.90
C VAL A 5 -3.27 18.91 -14.41
N PRO A 6 -2.58 20.05 -14.66
CA PRO A 6 -1.19 20.06 -15.12
C PRO A 6 -0.29 19.31 -14.13
N GLY A 7 0.52 18.36 -14.62
CA GLY A 7 1.49 17.62 -13.80
C GLY A 7 1.96 16.32 -14.46
N ASP A 8 3.19 15.91 -14.16
CA ASP A 8 3.74 14.63 -14.65
C ASP A 8 3.12 13.48 -13.84
N ARG A 9 2.53 12.50 -14.53
CA ARG A 9 1.81 11.37 -13.90
C ARG A 9 2.58 10.09 -14.19
N SER A 10 3.03 9.43 -13.12
CA SER A 10 3.67 8.12 -13.21
C SER A 10 2.95 7.11 -12.33
N ASN A 11 2.93 5.85 -12.75
CA ASN A 11 2.46 4.72 -11.95
C ASN A 11 3.62 3.92 -11.33
N ASP A 12 4.86 4.34 -11.59
CA ASP A 12 6.01 3.82 -10.85
C ASP A 12 6.01 4.48 -9.47
N TYR A 13 5.58 3.70 -8.49
CA TYR A 13 5.41 4.17 -7.11
C TYR A 13 6.72 4.71 -6.53
N SER A 14 7.86 4.11 -6.87
CA SER A 14 9.16 4.55 -6.37
C SER A 14 9.51 5.94 -6.91
N LEU A 15 9.25 6.18 -8.21
CA LEU A 15 9.52 7.46 -8.86
C LEU A 15 8.64 8.58 -8.28
N VAL A 16 7.33 8.33 -8.13
CA VAL A 16 6.37 9.31 -7.60
C VAL A 16 6.70 9.66 -6.15
N LEU A 17 7.06 8.66 -5.34
CA LEU A 17 7.45 8.90 -3.94
C LEU A 17 8.76 9.70 -3.85
N HIS A 18 9.75 9.42 -4.71
CA HIS A 18 10.98 10.19 -4.77
C HIS A 18 10.75 11.65 -5.19
N ALA A 19 9.88 11.89 -6.17
CA ALA A 19 9.51 13.24 -6.59
C ALA A 19 8.85 14.03 -5.44
N ALA A 20 7.95 13.40 -4.69
CA ALA A 20 7.32 14.04 -3.52
C ALA A 20 8.34 14.34 -2.40
N LEU A 21 9.26 13.40 -2.11
CA LEU A 21 10.35 13.62 -1.16
C LEU A 21 11.31 14.74 -1.59
N ALA A 22 11.48 14.95 -2.89
CA ALA A 22 12.26 16.04 -3.46
C ALA A 22 11.49 17.38 -3.51
N GLY A 23 10.24 17.42 -3.05
CA GLY A 23 9.38 18.60 -3.08
C GLY A 23 8.83 18.96 -4.46
N ALA A 24 8.91 18.04 -5.43
CA ALA A 24 8.46 18.26 -6.81
C ALA A 24 6.96 18.03 -7.02
N GLY A 25 6.19 17.70 -5.98
CA GLY A 25 4.74 17.51 -6.08
C GLY A 25 4.13 16.75 -4.92
N VAL A 26 2.91 16.25 -5.14
CA VAL A 26 2.13 15.45 -4.19
C VAL A 26 2.03 14.02 -4.72
N ALA A 27 2.21 13.05 -3.82
CA ALA A 27 2.06 11.62 -4.10
C ALA A 27 0.91 11.03 -3.29
N LEU A 28 0.14 10.12 -3.91
CA LEU A 28 -0.71 9.19 -3.17
C LEU A 28 0.18 8.06 -2.65
N GLY A 29 0.37 8.01 -1.32
CA GLY A 29 1.22 7.03 -0.65
C GLY A 29 0.41 5.92 -0.01
N TRP A 30 0.90 4.68 -0.08
CA TRP A 30 0.36 3.60 0.75
C TRP A 30 0.76 3.83 2.19
N GLU A 31 -0.20 3.84 3.10
CA GLU A 31 0.00 4.17 4.52
C GLU A 31 1.19 3.43 5.13
N HIS A 32 1.29 2.12 4.94
CA HIS A 32 2.38 1.29 5.47
C HIS A 32 3.78 1.64 4.93
N ILE A 33 3.87 2.38 3.81
CA ILE A 33 5.15 2.83 3.23
C ILE A 33 5.47 4.25 3.68
N VAL A 34 4.48 5.15 3.66
CA VAL A 34 4.71 6.56 3.97
C VAL A 34 4.63 6.88 5.46
N ARG A 35 4.10 5.98 6.29
CA ARG A 35 3.94 6.17 7.74
C ARG A 35 5.24 6.59 8.41
N GLU A 36 6.31 5.85 8.18
CA GLU A 36 7.62 6.19 8.76
C GLU A 36 8.15 7.54 8.25
N LEU A 37 7.94 7.85 6.97
CA LEU A 37 8.36 9.13 6.37
C LEU A 37 7.57 10.32 6.93
N LEU A 38 6.29 10.12 7.25
CA LEU A 38 5.45 11.10 7.92
C LEU A 38 5.89 11.29 9.37
N ASP A 39 6.14 10.20 10.11
CA ASP A 39 6.59 10.25 11.50
C ASP A 39 7.96 10.92 11.64
N GLN A 40 8.84 10.75 10.64
CA GLN A 40 10.13 11.43 10.54
C GLN A 40 10.04 12.89 10.05
N GLY A 41 8.84 13.37 9.67
CA GLY A 41 8.63 14.72 9.12
C GLY A 41 9.24 14.94 7.72
N ARG A 42 9.62 13.86 7.03
CA ARG A 42 10.15 13.92 5.64
C ARG A 42 9.04 14.10 4.61
N LEU A 43 7.83 13.68 4.96
CA LEU A 43 6.60 13.96 4.21
C LEU A 43 5.60 14.64 5.14
N ALA A 44 4.62 15.32 4.54
CA ALA A 44 3.47 15.87 5.24
C ALA A 44 2.18 15.38 4.59
N ALA A 45 1.19 15.00 5.41
CA ALA A 45 -0.13 14.61 4.93
C ALA A 45 -0.89 15.86 4.46
N VAL A 46 -1.34 15.85 3.20
CA VAL A 46 -2.03 16.99 2.57
C VAL A 46 -3.54 16.78 2.41
N GLY A 47 -4.06 15.61 2.78
CA GLY A 47 -5.47 15.25 2.60
C GLY A 47 -5.87 14.06 3.48
N PRO A 48 -7.15 13.65 3.41
CA PRO A 48 -7.65 12.52 4.19
C PRO A 48 -7.05 11.19 3.71
N VAL A 49 -6.98 10.23 4.62
CA VAL A 49 -6.66 8.83 4.28
C VAL A 49 -7.82 8.25 3.45
N VAL A 50 -7.48 7.58 2.36
CA VAL A 50 -8.45 6.90 1.50
C VAL A 50 -8.35 5.40 1.73
N GLU A 51 -9.40 4.80 2.27
CA GLU A 51 -9.52 3.35 2.36
C GLU A 51 -10.09 2.82 1.05
N THR A 52 -9.32 1.97 0.37
CA THR A 52 -9.71 1.42 -0.93
C THR A 52 -10.65 0.22 -0.81
N GLY A 53 -10.77 -0.38 0.39
CA GLY A 53 -11.47 -1.65 0.62
C GLY A 53 -10.82 -2.85 -0.07
N ILE A 54 -9.59 -2.70 -0.59
CA ILE A 54 -8.86 -3.78 -1.25
C ILE A 54 -8.13 -4.60 -0.18
N HIS A 55 -8.54 -5.86 -0.04
CA HIS A 55 -7.90 -6.81 0.87
C HIS A 55 -6.88 -7.68 0.13
N PHE A 56 -5.93 -8.26 0.87
CA PHE A 56 -4.96 -9.24 0.35
C PHE A 56 -5.44 -10.67 0.60
N PRO A 57 -6.07 -11.35 -0.38
CA PRO A 57 -6.56 -12.71 -0.17
C PRO A 57 -5.41 -13.72 -0.15
N LEU A 58 -5.47 -14.67 0.80
CA LEU A 58 -4.66 -15.88 0.72
C LEU A 58 -5.30 -16.86 -0.27
N LEU A 59 -4.54 -17.27 -1.28
CA LEU A 59 -4.99 -18.20 -2.32
C LEU A 59 -4.46 -19.61 -2.07
N SER A 60 -5.33 -20.61 -2.16
CA SER A 60 -4.97 -22.03 -2.09
C SER A 60 -5.62 -22.83 -3.21
N ARG A 61 -5.01 -23.96 -3.59
CA ARG A 61 -5.53 -24.80 -4.67
C ARG A 61 -6.91 -25.34 -4.31
N ARG A 62 -7.91 -25.09 -5.16
CA ARG A 62 -9.27 -25.59 -4.98
C ARG A 62 -9.30 -27.12 -5.03
N GLY A 63 -9.98 -27.74 -4.06
CA GLY A 63 -10.17 -29.21 -4.01
C GLY A 63 -8.97 -30.02 -3.51
N ARG A 64 -7.88 -29.38 -3.05
CA ARG A 64 -6.75 -30.07 -2.42
C ARG A 64 -6.62 -29.62 -0.96
N PRO A 65 -6.58 -30.54 0.01
CA PRO A 65 -6.26 -30.19 1.39
C PRO A 65 -4.89 -29.50 1.45
N LEU A 66 -4.77 -28.47 2.28
CA LEU A 66 -3.47 -27.89 2.58
C LEU A 66 -2.59 -28.95 3.27
N SER A 67 -1.29 -28.91 2.98
CA SER A 67 -0.34 -29.73 3.74
C SER A 67 -0.30 -29.24 5.20
N PRO A 68 0.12 -30.08 6.16
CA PRO A 68 0.25 -29.64 7.56
C PRO A 68 1.08 -28.37 7.71
N ALA A 69 2.19 -28.25 6.98
CA ALA A 69 3.03 -27.04 6.97
C ALA A 69 2.30 -25.80 6.41
N ALA A 70 1.48 -25.98 5.37
CA ALA A 70 0.72 -24.88 4.79
C ALA A 70 -0.43 -24.42 5.70
N GLU A 71 -1.08 -25.33 6.45
CA GLU A 71 -2.06 -24.94 7.47
C GLU A 71 -1.40 -24.19 8.63
N THR A 72 -0.21 -24.64 9.08
CA THR A 72 0.56 -23.91 10.10
C THR A 72 0.86 -22.49 9.64
N LEU A 73 1.34 -22.32 8.40
CA LEU A 73 1.63 -21.00 7.84
C LEU A 73 0.37 -20.14 7.72
N ARG A 74 -0.72 -20.69 7.17
CA ARG A 74 -2.00 -19.99 7.05
C ARG A 74 -2.49 -19.50 8.41
N THR A 75 -2.45 -20.37 9.41
CA THR A 75 -2.87 -20.05 10.79
C THR A 75 -2.01 -18.93 11.36
N TRP A 76 -0.68 -19.00 11.17
CA TRP A 76 0.24 -17.97 11.62
C TRP A 76 -0.03 -16.62 10.90
N ILE A 77 -0.24 -16.62 9.59
CA ILE A 77 -0.56 -15.39 8.84
C ILE A 77 -1.85 -14.78 9.36
N LEU A 78 -2.93 -15.57 9.49
CA LEU A 78 -4.22 -15.06 9.95
C LEU A 78 -4.18 -14.54 11.40
N ALA A 79 -3.30 -15.08 12.24
CA ALA A 79 -3.11 -14.61 13.62
C ALA A 79 -2.29 -13.31 13.72
N ASN A 80 -1.48 -12.98 12.70
CA ASN A 80 -0.58 -11.82 12.69
C ASN A 80 -0.94 -10.78 11.63
N ALA A 81 -1.94 -11.05 10.79
CA ALA A 81 -2.40 -10.10 9.80
C ALA A 81 -3.04 -8.90 10.51
N PRO A 82 -2.65 -7.65 10.18
CA PRO A 82 -3.38 -6.48 10.65
C PRO A 82 -4.82 -6.57 10.12
N GLY A 83 -5.78 -6.36 11.02
CA GLY A 83 -7.22 -6.40 10.73
C GLY A 83 -7.69 -5.25 9.86
#